data_AF-A0A7C7UCA1-F1
#
_entry.id   AF-A0A7C7UCA1-F1
#
_cell.length_a   1.000
_cell.length_b   1.000
_cell.length_c   1.000
_cell.angle_alpha   90.00
_cell.angle_beta   90.00
_cell.angle_gamma   90.00
#
_symmetry.space_group_name_H-M   'P 1'
#
loop_
_entity.id
_entity.type
_entity.pdbx_description
1 polymer ?
#
loop_
_entity_poly.entity_id
_entity_poly.type
_entity_poly.pdbx_seq_one_letter_code
_entity_poly.pdbx_strand_id
1 'polypeptide(L)'
;MGVDLVVQVNVKLDEKLVREIERLVEEGYVKTKKEAFERALRLLIKSRKALELAERINKVREGTETMPSVTEALVKSHEEED
;
A
#
# COMPACT_ATOMS: atom_id res chain seq x y z
N MET A 1 -0.02 -25.15 -21.68
CA MET A 1 -1.20 -24.99 -20.83
C MET A 1 -0.70 -24.54 -19.46
N GLY A 2 -0.87 -23.27 -19.11
CA GLY A 2 -0.52 -22.80 -17.76
C GLY A 2 -1.53 -23.39 -16.79
N VAL A 3 -1.05 -24.17 -15.82
CA VAL A 3 -1.87 -24.67 -14.73
C VAL A 3 -2.28 -23.45 -13.90
N ASP A 4 -3.57 -23.10 -13.92
CA ASP A 4 -4.13 -22.21 -12.89
C ASP A 4 -3.98 -22.94 -11.56
N LEU A 5 -2.92 -22.61 -10.82
CA LEU A 5 -2.66 -23.15 -9.49
C LEU A 5 -3.67 -22.53 -8.53
N VAL A 6 -4.85 -23.12 -8.46
CA VAL A 6 -5.86 -22.77 -7.45
C VAL A 6 -5.39 -23.30 -6.11
N VAL A 7 -5.07 -22.40 -5.19
CA VAL A 7 -4.69 -22.73 -3.81
C VAL A 7 -5.88 -22.47 -2.90
N GLN A 8 -6.29 -23.48 -2.13
CA GLN A 8 -7.33 -23.34 -1.11
C GLN A 8 -6.70 -23.01 0.25
N VAL A 9 -7.24 -22.00 0.92
CA VAL A 9 -6.83 -21.60 2.27
C VAL A 9 -8.03 -21.70 3.20
N ASN A 10 -7.87 -22.38 4.34
CA ASN A 10 -8.89 -22.46 5.39
C ASN A 10 -8.48 -21.56 6.56
N VAL A 11 -9.39 -20.69 6.99
CA VAL A 11 -9.17 -19.76 8.10
C VAL A 11 -10.32 -19.84 9.09
N LYS A 12 -10.01 -19.69 10.38
CA LYS A 12 -11.03 -19.48 11.43
C LYS A 12 -11.25 -17.98 11.58
N LEU A 13 -12.51 -17.56 11.54
CA LEU A 13 -12.90 -16.15 11.63
C LEU A 13 -13.97 -15.98 12.72
N ASP A 14 -14.08 -14.77 13.24
CA ASP A 14 -15.17 -14.39 14.13
C ASP A 14 -16.51 -14.47 13.37
N GLU A 15 -17.53 -15.05 14.01
CA GLU A 15 -18.84 -15.22 13.41
C GLU A 15 -19.47 -13.89 12.99
N LYS A 16 -19.30 -12.83 13.78
CA LYS A 16 -19.85 -11.49 13.48
C LYS A 16 -19.26 -10.94 12.19
N LEU A 17 -17.95 -11.14 11.98
CA LEU A 17 -17.28 -10.73 10.75
C LEU A 17 -17.83 -11.48 9.53
N VAL A 18 -18.07 -12.79 9.66
CA VAL A 18 -18.65 -13.58 8.56
C VAL A 18 -20.06 -13.08 8.22
N ARG A 19 -20.87 -12.76 9.24
CA ARG A 19 -22.22 -12.20 9.05
C ARG A 19 -22.22 -10.83 8.38
N GLU A 20 -21.23 -9.98 8.66
CA GLU A 20 -21.08 -8.70 7.95
C GLU A 20 -20.73 -8.90 6.48
N ILE A 21 -19.83 -9.85 6.18
CA ILE A 21 -19.48 -10.18 4.79
C ILE A 21 -20.69 -10.74 4.04
N GLU A 22 -21.49 -11.60 4.69
CA GLU A 22 -22.75 -12.11 4.13
C GLU A 22 -23.70 -10.97 3.76
N ARG A 23 -23.88 -10.00 4.67
CA ARG A 23 -24.72 -8.83 4.41
C ARG A 23 -24.25 -8.03 3.20
N LEU A 24 -22.94 -7.83 3.04
CA LEU A 24 -22.39 -7.14 1.87
C LEU A 24 -22.67 -7.87 0.55
N VAL A 25 -22.79 -9.20 0.59
CA VAL A 25 -23.18 -10.00 -0.57
C VAL A 25 -24.68 -9.87 -0.82
N GLU A 26 -25.51 -9.97 0.22
CA GLU A 26 -26.97 -9.82 0.14
C GLU A 26 -27.40 -8.45 -0.38
N GLU A 27 -26.72 -7.39 0.07
CA GLU A 27 -26.93 -6.00 -0.37
C GLU A 27 -26.35 -5.72 -1.77
N GLY A 28 -25.62 -6.68 -2.36
CA GLY A 28 -25.12 -6.60 -3.73
C GLY A 28 -23.83 -5.78 -3.91
N TYR A 29 -23.17 -5.35 -2.83
CA TYR A 29 -21.88 -4.64 -2.90
C TYR A 29 -20.74 -5.52 -3.44
N VAL A 30 -20.85 -6.83 -3.24
CA VAL A 30 -19.96 -7.86 -3.78
C VAL A 30 -20.78 -9.05 -4.25
N LYS A 31 -20.30 -9.80 -5.25
CA LYS A 31 -21.07 -10.92 -5.81
C LYS A 31 -20.99 -12.17 -4.95
N THR A 32 -19.87 -12.38 -4.25
CA THR A 32 -19.62 -13.59 -3.45
C THR A 32 -18.73 -13.29 -2.25
N LYS A 33 -18.76 -14.16 -1.23
CA LYS A 33 -17.84 -14.09 -0.08
C LYS A 33 -16.38 -14.20 -0.54
N LYS A 34 -16.09 -15.07 -1.51
CA LYS A 34 -14.75 -15.21 -2.11
C LYS A 34 -14.24 -13.86 -2.65
N GLU A 35 -15.08 -13.16 -3.41
CA GLU A 35 -14.72 -11.83 -3.95
C GLU A 35 -14.44 -10.83 -2.82
N ALA A 36 -15.26 -10.82 -1.77
CA ALA A 36 -15.04 -9.95 -0.61
C ALA A 36 -13.68 -10.21 0.04
N PHE A 37 -13.35 -11.48 0.32
CA PHE A 37 -12.07 -11.86 0.91
C PHE A 37 -10.89 -11.51 0.00
N GLU A 38 -10.98 -11.78 -1.31
CA GLU A 38 -9.92 -11.42 -2.25
C GLU A 38 -9.69 -9.90 -2.31
N ARG A 39 -10.77 -9.10 -2.34
CA ARG A 39 -10.68 -7.64 -2.32
C ARG A 39 -10.05 -7.15 -1.02
N ALA A 40 -10.47 -7.68 0.13
CA ALA A 40 -9.92 -7.33 1.43
C ALA A 40 -8.42 -7.63 1.53
N LEU A 41 -7.99 -8.82 1.11
CA LEU A 41 -6.57 -9.20 1.10
C LEU A 41 -5.74 -8.32 0.15
N ARG A 42 -6.26 -8.01 -1.05
CA ARG A 42 -5.58 -7.08 -1.97
C ARG A 42 -5.46 -5.68 -1.39
N LEU A 43 -6.50 -5.18 -0.71
CA LEU A 43 -6.48 -3.88 -0.04
C LEU A 43 -5.44 -3.86 1.09
N LEU A 44 -5.37 -4.92 1.90
CA LEU A 44 -4.36 -5.06 2.95
C LEU A 44 -2.93 -5.05 2.39
N ILE A 45 -2.67 -5.79 1.31
CA ILE A 45 -1.36 -5.81 0.67
C ILE A 45 -1.01 -4.42 0.11
N LYS A 46 -1.96 -3.75 -0.55
CA LYS A 46 -1.75 -2.42 -1.12
C LYS A 46 -1.50 -1.37 -0.04
N SER A 47 -2.26 -1.40 1.06
CA SER A 47 -2.10 -0.43 2.15
C SER A 47 -0.72 -0.54 2.81
N ARG A 48 -0.21 -1.77 3.01
CA ARG A 48 1.15 -1.98 3.52
C ARG A 48 2.22 -1.41 2.59
N LYS A 49 2.13 -1.69 1.30
CA LYS A 49 3.06 -1.12 0.30
C LYS A 49 3.01 0.41 0.24
N ALA A 50 1.81 0.98 0.35
CA ALA A 50 1.64 2.43 0.36
C ALA A 50 2.28 3.08 1.61
N LEU A 51 2.13 2.45 2.78
CA LEU A 51 2.76 2.91 4.01
C LEU A 51 4.29 2.84 3.93
N GLU A 52 4.86 1.74 3.43
CA GLU A 52 6.30 1.62 3.22
C GLU A 52 6.83 2.68 2.26
N LEU A 53 6.09 2.98 1.19
CA LEU A 53 6.46 4.04 0.25
C LEU A 53 6.41 5.42 0.93
N ALA A 54 5.39 5.70 1.73
CA ALA A 54 5.27 6.95 2.46
C ALA A 54 6.42 7.14 3.47
N GLU A 55 6.81 6.08 4.20
CA GLU A 55 8.00 6.11 5.06
C GLU A 55 9.28 6.41 4.28
N ARG A 56 9.45 5.80 3.11
CA ARG A 56 10.63 6.06 2.26
C ARG A 56 10.66 7.51 1.78
N ILE A 57 9.52 8.06 1.37
CA ILE A 57 9.42 9.47 0.97
C ILE A 57 9.77 10.39 2.13
N ASN A 58 9.24 10.12 3.33
CA ASN A 58 9.55 10.91 4.52
C ASN A 58 11.04 10.85 4.88
N LYS A 59 11.68 9.68 4.80
CA LYS A 59 13.13 9.54 5.00
C LYS A 59 13.96 10.33 4.00
N VAL A 60 13.56 10.35 2.73
CA VAL A 60 14.21 11.19 1.71
C VAL A 60 14.04 12.65 2.07
N ARG A 61 12.82 13.08 2.43
CA ARG A 61 12.54 14.47 2.82
C ARG A 61 13.43 14.89 4.00
N GLU A 62 13.42 14.15 5.10
CA GLU A 62 14.26 14.40 6.28
C GLU A 62 15.76 14.44 5.92
N GLY A 63 16.23 13.54 5.05
CA GLY A 63 17.61 13.54 4.58
C GLY A 63 17.96 14.71 3.64
N THR A 64 16.97 15.33 3.01
CA THR A 64 17.14 16.47 2.08
C THR A 64 16.80 17.82 2.68
N GLU A 65 16.21 17.88 3.87
CA GLU A 65 15.80 19.13 4.55
C GLU A 65 16.98 20.03 4.95
N THR A 66 18.19 19.47 5.04
CA THR A 66 19.44 20.22 5.29
C THR A 66 20.32 20.38 4.04
N MET A 67 19.85 19.86 2.89
CA MET A 67 20.61 19.95 1.64
C MET A 67 20.40 21.34 1.03
N PRO A 68 21.49 22.04 0.63
CA PRO A 68 21.35 23.33 -0.03
C PRO A 68 20.50 23.17 -1.28
N SER A 69 19.63 24.14 -1.53
CA SER A 69 18.86 24.17 -2.78
C SER A 69 19.82 24.12 -3.98
N VAL A 70 19.37 23.60 -5.12
CA VAL A 70 20.19 23.55 -6.36
C VAL A 70 20.76 24.94 -6.69
N THR A 71 20.01 26.00 -6.38
CA THR A 71 20.42 27.39 -6.52
C THR A 71 21.52 27.80 -5.53
N GLU A 72 21.39 27.47 -4.25
CA GLU A 72 22.44 27.74 -3.25
C GLU A 72 23.71 26.93 -3.53
N ALA A 73 23.59 25.68 -3.99
CA ALA A 73 24.74 24.86 -4.39
C ALA A 73 25.48 25.45 -5.59
N LEU A 74 24.75 26.03 -6.56
CA LEU A 74 25.35 26.75 -7.69
C LEU A 74 26.05 28.03 -7.25
N VAL A 75 25.41 28.84 -6.40
CA VAL A 75 25.97 30.11 -5.91
C VAL A 75 27.25 29.82 -5.11
N LYS A 76 27.22 28.84 -4.21
CA LYS A 76 28.37 28.49 -3.37
C LYS A 76 29.53 27.91 -4.17
N SER A 77 29.24 27.13 -5.22
CA SER A 77 30.28 26.62 -6.12
C SER A 77 30.95 27.75 -6.93
N HIS A 78 30.20 28.81 -7.24
CA HIS A 78 30.73 29.96 -7.97
C HIS A 78 31.49 30.93 -7.05
N GLU A 79 31.13 31.02 -5.77
CA GLU A 79 31.87 31.79 -4.76
C GLU A 79 33.20 31.13 -4.32
N GLU A 80 33.39 29.83 -4.58
CA GLU A 80 34.63 29.10 -4.29
C GLU A 80 35.62 29.10 -5.48
N GLU A 81 35.23 29.63 -6.65
CA GLU A 81 36.08 29.73 -7.86
C GLU A 81 36.77 31.10 -8.05
N ASP A 82 36.44 32.11 -7.22
CA ASP A 82 37.11 33.43 -7.13
C ASP A 82 38.03 33.51 -5.90
#